data_AF-A0A2T3HKX6-F1
#
_entry.id   AF-A0A2T3HKX6-F1
#
_cell.length_a   1.000
_cell.length_b   1.000
_cell.length_c   1.000
_cell.angle_alpha   90.00
_cell.angle_beta   90.00
_cell.angle_gamma   90.00
#
_symmetry.space_group_name_H-M   'P 1'
#
loop_
_entity.id
_entity.type
_entity.pdbx_description
1 polymer ?
#
loop_
_entity_poly.entity_id
_entity_poly.type
_entity_poly.pdbx_seq_one_letter_code
_entity_poly.pdbx_strand_id
1 'polypeptide(L)'
;MGRKKAAQPDEILTHPVIFRITEKAWKELDKIRANSDCRTVGEVVRRILSSQEVIYFHKDASMDGPMENLVTIKEEIRRIGTNINQVTRYLNTTKKDDEKNSHAAKVAELFRQIEPKISVLLSLISQLAKKWLQR
;
A
#
# COMPACT_ATOMS: atom_id res chain seq x y z
N MET A 1 -24.24 -35.68 -25.72
CA MET A 1 -24.00 -34.25 -25.41
C MET A 1 -22.81 -33.76 -26.21
N GLY A 2 -23.03 -32.85 -27.18
CA GLY A 2 -21.97 -32.32 -28.03
C GLY A 2 -21.15 -31.24 -27.32
N ARG A 3 -19.82 -31.39 -27.30
CA ARG A 3 -18.90 -30.40 -26.72
C ARG A 3 -19.07 -29.07 -27.48
N LYS A 4 -19.43 -27.99 -26.78
CA LYS A 4 -19.49 -26.65 -27.36
C LYS A 4 -18.12 -26.32 -27.99
N LYS A 5 -18.10 -25.95 -29.28
CA LYS A 5 -16.89 -25.49 -29.97
C LYS A 5 -16.38 -24.21 -29.28
N ALA A 6 -15.07 -24.11 -29.05
CA ALA A 6 -14.49 -22.93 -28.44
C ALA A 6 -14.67 -21.72 -29.36
N ALA A 7 -14.86 -20.52 -28.77
CA ALA A 7 -15.23 -19.31 -29.49
C ALA A 7 -14.18 -18.82 -30.50
N GLN A 8 -12.91 -19.23 -30.34
CA GLN A 8 -11.83 -18.95 -31.27
C GLN A 8 -11.03 -20.24 -31.52
N PRO A 9 -11.19 -20.88 -32.69
CA PRO A 9 -10.51 -22.14 -32.99
C PRO A 9 -8.98 -21.98 -33.15
N ASP A 10 -8.50 -20.81 -33.54
CA ASP A 10 -7.08 -20.53 -33.79
C ASP A 10 -6.28 -20.28 -32.50
N GLU A 11 -6.93 -19.90 -31.40
CA GLU A 11 -6.28 -19.73 -30.09
C GLU A 11 -6.21 -21.04 -29.28
N ILE A 12 -6.75 -22.13 -29.83
CA ILE A 12 -6.73 -23.44 -29.16
C ILE A 12 -5.31 -24.01 -29.25
N LEU A 13 -4.77 -24.39 -28.09
CA LEU A 13 -3.48 -25.08 -28.00
C LEU A 13 -3.59 -26.47 -28.64
N THR A 14 -3.14 -26.60 -29.88
CA THR A 14 -3.25 -27.84 -30.67
C THR A 14 -1.97 -28.68 -30.69
N HIS A 15 -0.80 -28.05 -30.53
CA HIS A 15 0.49 -28.73 -30.68
C HIS A 15 1.38 -28.59 -29.43
N PRO A 16 1.87 -29.69 -28.84
CA PRO A 16 2.82 -29.64 -27.74
C PRO A 16 4.23 -29.32 -28.24
N VAL A 17 4.90 -28.37 -27.59
CA VAL A 17 6.31 -28.05 -27.84
C VAL A 17 7.12 -28.41 -26.60
N ILE A 18 8.08 -29.31 -26.74
CA ILE A 18 8.95 -29.78 -25.64
C ILE A 18 10.39 -29.41 -25.99
N PHE A 19 11.03 -28.61 -25.14
CA PHE A 19 12.43 -28.22 -25.27
C PHE A 19 13.12 -28.32 -23.91
N ARG A 20 14.41 -28.67 -23.93
CA ARG A 20 15.24 -28.67 -22.72
C ARG A 20 15.97 -27.34 -22.65
N ILE A 21 16.01 -26.76 -21.45
CA ILE A 21 16.76 -25.53 -21.19
C ILE A 21 17.80 -25.75 -20.09
N THR A 22 18.77 -24.86 -20.06
CA THR A 22 19.77 -24.82 -19.00
C THR A 22 19.14 -24.35 -17.68
N GLU A 23 19.75 -24.73 -16.57
CA GLU A 23 19.26 -24.34 -15.23
C GLU A 23 19.25 -22.81 -15.04
N LYS A 24 20.21 -22.10 -15.67
CA LYS A 24 20.25 -20.63 -15.67
C LYS A 24 18.99 -20.04 -16.32
N ALA A 25 18.64 -20.51 -17.52
CA ALA A 25 17.46 -20.05 -18.23
C ALA A 25 16.17 -20.41 -17.47
N TRP A 26 16.12 -21.58 -16.83
CA TRP A 26 15.00 -21.96 -15.97
C TRP A 26 14.81 -20.98 -14.81
N LYS A 27 15.90 -20.63 -14.11
CA LYS A 27 15.85 -19.65 -13.00
C LYS A 27 15.40 -18.27 -13.45
N GLU A 28 15.81 -17.82 -14.64
CA GLU A 28 15.36 -16.54 -15.20
C GLU A 28 13.86 -16.56 -15.51
N LEU A 29 13.36 -17.62 -16.15
CA LEU A 29 11.93 -17.77 -16.43
C LEU A 29 11.09 -17.92 -15.16
N ASP A 30 11.61 -18.59 -14.14
CA ASP A 30 10.92 -18.75 -12.87
C ASP A 30 10.80 -17.42 -12.10
N LYS A 31 11.83 -16.56 -12.19
CA LYS A 31 11.75 -15.18 -11.66
C LYS A 31 10.68 -14.36 -12.38
N ILE A 32 10.58 -14.48 -13.71
CA ILE A 32 9.54 -13.80 -14.49
C ILE A 32 8.16 -14.32 -14.07
N ARG A 33 7.99 -15.64 -13.95
CA ARG A 33 6.75 -16.25 -13.45
C ARG A 33 6.36 -15.68 -12.07
N ALA A 34 7.29 -15.62 -11.12
CA ALA A 34 7.02 -15.16 -9.77
C ALA A 34 6.53 -13.70 -9.70
N ASN A 35 6.92 -12.88 -10.69
CA ASN A 35 6.60 -11.45 -10.74
C ASN A 35 5.64 -11.09 -11.88
N SER A 36 4.92 -12.05 -12.46
CA SER A 36 3.98 -11.78 -13.57
C SER A 36 2.65 -12.49 -13.36
N ASP A 37 1.69 -12.20 -14.23
CA ASP A 37 0.38 -12.86 -14.28
C ASP A 37 0.43 -14.31 -14.84
N CYS A 38 1.63 -14.87 -15.02
CA CYS A 38 1.79 -16.22 -15.56
C CYS A 38 1.76 -17.25 -14.43
N ARG A 39 0.91 -18.28 -14.56
CA ARG A 39 0.79 -19.35 -13.55
C ARG A 39 1.91 -20.38 -13.64
N THR A 40 2.48 -20.56 -14.84
CA THR A 40 3.51 -21.57 -15.11
C THR A 40 4.63 -21.01 -15.97
N VAL A 41 5.83 -21.59 -15.88
CA VAL A 41 6.96 -21.26 -16.76
C VAL A 41 6.61 -21.51 -18.23
N GLY A 42 5.81 -22.54 -18.52
CA GLY A 42 5.32 -22.80 -19.88
C GLY A 42 4.42 -21.71 -20.42
N GLU A 43 3.65 -21.05 -19.56
CA GLU A 43 2.84 -19.89 -19.92
C GLU A 43 3.72 -18.66 -20.21
N VAL A 44 4.76 -18.42 -19.41
CA VAL A 44 5.75 -17.35 -19.66
C VAL A 44 6.39 -17.55 -21.03
N VAL A 45 6.89 -18.75 -21.32
CA VAL A 45 7.54 -19.04 -22.60
C VAL A 45 6.55 -18.92 -23.76
N ARG A 46 5.32 -19.38 -23.59
CA ARG A 46 4.28 -19.23 -24.63
C ARG A 46 4.00 -17.76 -24.94
N ARG A 47 3.88 -16.90 -23.92
CA ARG A 47 3.66 -15.47 -24.12
C ARG A 47 4.85 -14.80 -24.80
N ILE A 48 6.08 -15.15 -24.40
CA ILE A 48 7.31 -14.69 -25.06
C ILE A 48 7.34 -15.10 -26.54
N LEU A 49 7.06 -16.37 -26.85
CA LEU A 49 7.06 -16.89 -28.22
C LEU A 49 5.94 -16.29 -29.08
N SER A 50 4.80 -15.96 -28.47
CA SER A 50 3.64 -15.37 -29.15
C SER A 50 3.69 -13.84 -29.19
N SER A 51 4.80 -13.23 -28.75
CA SER A 51 4.96 -11.78 -28.58
C SER A 51 3.81 -11.11 -27.80
N GLN A 52 3.20 -11.86 -26.88
CA GLN A 52 2.13 -11.37 -26.02
C GLN A 52 2.73 -10.62 -24.83
N GLU A 53 2.06 -9.56 -24.41
CA GLU A 53 2.49 -8.75 -23.27
C GLU A 53 2.51 -9.61 -21.99
N VAL A 54 3.66 -9.61 -21.31
CA VAL A 54 3.80 -10.17 -19.97
C VAL A 54 3.64 -9.02 -18.99
N ILE A 55 2.48 -8.95 -18.32
CA ILE A 55 2.24 -7.97 -17.28
C ILE A 55 3.11 -8.34 -16.08
N TYR A 56 4.16 -7.55 -15.87
CA TYR A 56 5.08 -7.70 -14.75
C TYR A 56 4.54 -6.91 -13.56
N PHE A 57 4.14 -7.61 -12.49
CA PHE A 57 3.74 -7.00 -11.24
C PHE A 57 4.98 -6.60 -10.45
N HIS A 58 5.52 -5.41 -10.76
CA HIS A 58 6.53 -4.81 -9.90
C HIS A 58 5.84 -4.29 -8.64
N LYS A 59 5.85 -5.07 -7.55
CA LYS A 59 5.47 -4.56 -6.23
C LYS A 59 6.58 -3.63 -5.75
N ASP A 60 6.38 -2.33 -5.91
CA ASP A 60 7.33 -1.33 -5.42
C ASP A 60 7.30 -1.28 -3.88
N ALA A 61 8.17 -2.08 -3.26
CA ALA A 61 8.36 -2.10 -1.81
C ALA A 61 8.92 -0.78 -1.25
N SER A 62 9.31 0.20 -2.10
CA SER A 62 9.77 1.51 -1.65
C SER A 62 8.67 2.35 -1.00
N MET A 63 7.40 1.94 -1.17
CA MET A 63 6.24 2.59 -0.59
C MET A 63 5.80 2.04 0.77
N ASP A 64 6.26 0.84 1.14
CA ASP A 64 5.82 0.16 2.37
C ASP A 64 6.28 0.91 3.64
N GLY A 65 7.54 1.34 3.70
CA GLY A 65 8.10 2.06 4.85
C GLY A 65 7.45 3.44 5.13
N PRO A 66 7.30 4.33 4.13
CA PRO A 66 6.57 5.59 4.31
C PRO A 66 5.11 5.40 4.73
N MET A 67 4.45 4.32 4.28
CA MET A 67 3.06 4.02 4.62
C MET A 67 2.92 3.60 6.10
N GLU A 68 3.83 2.78 6.61
CA GLU A 68 3.87 2.37 8.02
C GLU A 68 4.07 3.57 8.97
N ASN A 69 4.93 4.52 8.60
CA ASN A 69 5.13 5.77 9.34
C ASN A 69 3.85 6.63 9.37
N LEU A 70 3.09 6.70 8.28
CA LEU A 70 1.83 7.43 8.23
C LEU A 70 0.76 6.80 9.13
N VAL A 71 0.65 5.47 9.14
CA VAL A 71 -0.30 4.74 10.01
C VAL A 71 -0.02 5.06 11.48
N THR A 72 1.25 5.02 11.87
CA THR A 72 1.68 5.32 13.25
C THR A 72 1.33 6.74 13.67
N ILE A 73 1.65 7.75 12.84
CA ILE A 73 1.35 9.16 13.14
C ILE A 73 -0.16 9.42 13.19
N LYS A 74 -0.95 8.79 12.30
CA LYS A 74 -2.41 8.87 12.33
C LYS A 74 -2.98 8.36 13.65
N GLU A 75 -2.47 7.26 14.17
CA GLU A 75 -2.90 6.74 15.47
C GLU A 75 -2.54 7.67 16.62
N GLU A 76 -1.35 8.27 16.60
CA GLU A 76 -0.94 9.25 17.61
C GLU A 76 -1.84 10.48 17.63
N ILE A 77 -2.13 11.05 16.46
CA ILE A 77 -3.03 12.21 16.34
C ILE A 77 -4.44 11.85 16.83
N ARG A 78 -4.93 10.64 16.51
CA ARG A 78 -6.23 10.16 16.99
C ARG A 78 -6.28 10.04 18.52
N ARG A 79 -5.21 9.54 19.14
CA ARG A 79 -5.09 9.48 20.61
C ARG A 79 -5.12 10.88 21.23
N ILE A 80 -4.37 11.83 20.69
CA ILE A 80 -4.34 13.20 21.22
C ILE A 80 -5.70 13.89 21.04
N GLY A 81 -6.33 13.76 19.87
CA GLY A 81 -7.67 14.31 19.63
C GLY A 81 -8.73 13.74 20.60
N THR A 82 -8.63 12.46 20.94
CA THR A 82 -9.49 11.83 21.94
C THR A 82 -9.27 12.43 23.33
N ASN A 83 -8.01 12.63 23.73
CA ASN A 83 -7.66 13.25 25.02
C ASN A 83 -8.14 14.71 25.10
N ILE A 84 -7.98 15.49 24.04
CA ILE A 84 -8.51 16.87 23.98
C ILE A 84 -10.02 16.85 24.17
N ASN A 85 -10.74 15.99 23.44
CA ASN A 85 -12.19 15.89 23.55
C ASN A 85 -12.65 15.49 24.97
N GLN A 86 -11.89 14.62 25.65
CA GLN A 86 -12.15 14.28 27.05
C GLN A 86 -11.97 15.49 27.97
N VAL A 87 -10.84 16.21 27.88
CA VAL A 87 -10.58 17.37 28.74
C VAL A 87 -11.58 18.51 28.47
N THR A 88 -11.98 18.72 27.20
CA THR A 88 -13.03 19.69 26.84
C THR A 88 -14.39 19.30 27.45
N ARG A 89 -14.76 18.01 27.46
CA ARG A 89 -15.97 17.56 28.13
C ARG A 89 -15.92 17.79 29.65
N TYR A 90 -14.78 17.53 30.28
CA TYR A 90 -14.59 17.82 31.71
C TYR A 90 -14.73 19.33 31.99
N LEU A 91 -14.04 20.18 31.22
CA LEU A 91 -14.14 21.65 31.33
C LEU A 91 -15.58 22.18 31.24
N ASN A 92 -16.36 21.65 30.29
CA ASN A 92 -17.74 22.06 30.09
C ASN A 92 -18.69 21.56 31.19
N THR A 93 -18.31 20.52 31.93
CA THR A 93 -19.13 19.91 32.99
C THR A 93 -18.80 20.46 34.38
N THR A 94 -17.58 20.96 34.58
CA THR A 94 -17.10 21.48 35.88
C THR A 94 -17.71 22.84 36.23
N LYS A 95 -18.26 22.98 37.44
CA LYS A 95 -18.92 24.22 37.93
C LYS A 95 -18.05 25.09 38.84
N LYS A 96 -16.88 24.62 39.28
CA LYS A 96 -15.91 25.37 40.12
C LYS A 96 -14.82 26.01 39.25
N ASP A 97 -14.52 27.28 39.48
CA ASP A 97 -13.62 28.07 38.62
C ASP A 97 -12.13 27.68 38.76
N ASP A 98 -11.68 27.23 39.95
CA ASP A 98 -10.29 26.80 40.15
C ASP A 98 -9.93 25.53 39.35
N GLU A 99 -10.87 24.58 39.24
CA GLU A 99 -10.69 23.37 38.43
C GLU A 99 -10.72 23.68 36.93
N LYS A 100 -11.51 24.66 36.49
CA LYS A 100 -11.53 25.11 35.09
C LYS A 100 -10.18 25.67 34.64
N ASN A 101 -9.52 26.50 35.45
CA ASN A 101 -8.22 27.07 35.09
C ASN A 101 -7.12 25.99 34.97
N SER A 102 -7.12 24.99 35.87
CA SER A 102 -6.20 23.86 35.82
C SER A 102 -6.41 23.00 34.55
N HIS A 103 -7.67 22.71 34.20
CA HIS A 103 -7.97 21.96 32.99
C HIS A 103 -7.69 22.77 31.71
N ALA A 104 -7.92 24.08 31.69
CA ALA A 104 -7.62 24.95 30.55
C ALA A 104 -6.10 25.00 30.26
N ALA A 105 -5.27 25.07 31.30
CA ALA A 105 -3.81 24.98 31.16
C ALA A 105 -3.38 23.63 30.55
N LYS A 106 -4.02 22.54 30.98
CA LYS A 106 -3.77 21.19 30.47
C LYS A 106 -4.18 21.02 28.99
N VAL A 107 -5.27 21.67 28.57
CA VAL A 107 -5.66 21.74 27.16
C VAL A 107 -4.63 22.50 26.33
N ALA A 108 -4.19 23.67 26.81
CA ALA A 108 -3.20 24.48 26.10
C ALA A 108 -1.87 23.73 25.90
N GLU A 109 -1.46 22.94 26.88
CA GLU A 109 -0.27 22.10 26.78
C GLU A 109 -0.43 20.94 25.79
N LEU A 110 -1.59 20.27 25.77
CA LEU A 110 -1.91 19.24 24.78
C LEU A 110 -1.94 19.80 23.34
N PHE A 111 -2.43 21.03 23.15
CA PHE A 111 -2.39 21.71 21.86
C PHE A 111 -0.96 22.04 21.42
N ARG A 112 -0.10 22.53 22.33
CA ARG A 112 1.33 22.76 22.02
C ARG A 112 2.06 21.49 21.59
N GLN A 113 1.70 20.33 22.15
CA GLN A 113 2.29 19.04 21.78
C GLN A 113 1.81 18.52 20.41
N ILE A 114 0.65 18.99 19.94
CA ILE A 114 0.06 18.57 18.66
C ILE A 114 0.71 19.26 17.47
N GLU A 115 1.08 20.53 17.63
CA GLU A 115 1.63 21.39 16.58
C GLU A 115 2.88 20.80 15.89
N PRO A 116 3.91 20.30 16.61
CA PRO A 116 5.06 19.66 15.98
C PRO A 116 4.72 18.30 15.34
N LYS A 117 3.69 17.59 15.82
CA LYS A 117 3.25 16.33 15.21
C LYS A 117 2.51 16.56 13.89
N ILE A 118 1.71 17.62 13.81
CA ILE A 118 1.06 18.05 12.57
C ILE A 118 2.10 18.50 11.53
N SER A 119 3.14 19.23 11.93
CA SER A 119 4.18 19.66 10.99
C SER A 119 4.97 18.49 10.39
N VAL A 120 5.30 17.48 11.21
CA VAL A 120 5.94 16.23 10.74
C VAL A 120 5.01 15.46 9.80
N LEU A 121 3.71 15.37 10.12
CA LEU A 121 2.73 14.72 9.24
C LEU A 121 2.65 15.43 7.88
N LEU A 122 2.53 16.75 7.86
CA LEU A 122 2.46 17.53 6.61
C LEU A 122 3.74 17.39 5.77
N SER A 123 4.90 17.30 6.43
CA SER A 123 6.19 17.04 5.77
C SER A 123 6.21 15.66 5.09
N LEU A 124 5.80 14.61 5.79
CA LEU A 124 5.72 13.24 5.25
C LEU A 124 4.71 13.13 4.10
N ILE A 125 3.53 13.75 4.24
CA ILE A 125 2.53 13.83 3.16
C ILE A 125 3.12 14.53 1.94
N SER A 126 3.88 15.62 2.14
CA SER A 126 4.52 16.35 1.04
C SER A 126 5.60 15.52 0.34
N GLN A 127 6.39 14.74 1.09
CA GLN A 127 7.39 13.83 0.52
C GLN A 127 6.74 12.70 -0.28
N LEU A 128 5.64 12.14 0.22
CA LEU A 128 4.87 11.11 -0.49
C LEU A 128 4.16 11.65 -1.73
N ALA A 129 3.58 12.85 -1.64
CA ALA A 129 2.99 13.54 -2.78
C ALA A 129 4.03 13.79 -3.88
N LYS A 130 5.26 14.18 -3.52
CA LYS A 130 6.36 14.34 -4.49
C LYS A 130 6.71 13.03 -5.21
N LYS A 131 6.80 11.90 -4.49
CA LYS A 131 7.04 10.58 -5.10
C LYS A 131 5.88 10.13 -5.99
N TRP A 132 4.64 10.41 -5.60
CA TRP A 132 3.44 10.00 -6.34
C TRP A 132 3.15 10.87 -7.57
N LEU A 133 3.52 12.16 -7.54
CA LEU A 133 3.36 13.12 -8.64
C LEU A 133 4.56 13.18 -9.58
N GLN A 134 5.65 12.43 -9.30
CA GLN A 134 6.71 12.17 -10.27
C GLN A 134 6.14 11.27 -11.39
N ARG A 135 5.46 11.92 -12.34
CA ARG A 135 5.36 11.46 -13.73
C ARG A 135 6.62 11.83 -14.49
#